data_AF-A0A920L6X7-F1
#
_entry.id   AF-A0A920L6X7-F1
#
_cell.length_a   1.000
_cell.length_b   1.000
_cell.length_c   1.000
_cell.angle_alpha   90.00
_cell.angle_beta   90.00
_cell.angle_gamma   90.00
#
_symmetry.space_group_name_H-M   'P 1'
#
loop_
_entity.id
_entity.type
_entity.pdbx_description
1 polymer ?
#
loop_
_entity_poly.entity_id
_entity_poly.type
_entity_poly.pdbx_seq_one_letter_code
_entity_poly.pdbx_strand_id
1 'polypeptide(L)'
;MFKINLRDLCQLIEDRMVQRRIWEDEIPEWLNILNRLNEVNAEDADIHFIKDIEEDYKEILIVDEAKKFVYYWSGKRKLKTNRKGSWKLGWKNWLNKALRQKKYYERSKEEPRKNSISSEYKRSKEYLEEFKRKKAERDRRRYQDD
;
A
#
# COMPACT_ATOMS: atom_id res chain seq x y z
N MET A 1 16.65 -10.55 -39.59
CA MET A 1 16.65 -9.13 -39.99
C MET A 1 15.39 -8.48 -39.40
N PHE A 2 15.53 -7.71 -38.31
CA PHE A 2 14.39 -6.97 -37.75
C PHE A 2 14.20 -5.69 -38.57
N LYS A 3 13.13 -5.62 -39.36
CA LYS A 3 12.67 -4.37 -39.97
C LYS A 3 11.95 -3.58 -38.89
N ILE A 4 12.64 -2.62 -38.28
CA ILE A 4 11.99 -1.64 -37.41
C ILE A 4 11.10 -0.78 -38.31
N ASN A 5 9.81 -0.71 -38.00
CA ASN A 5 8.84 0.06 -38.77
C ASN A 5 9.03 1.55 -38.47
N LEU A 6 8.90 2.41 -39.49
CA LEU A 6 9.00 3.87 -39.35
C LEU A 6 7.99 4.42 -38.34
N ARG A 7 6.82 3.79 -38.20
CA ARG A 7 5.83 4.14 -37.16
C ARG A 7 6.33 3.87 -35.74
N ASP A 8 6.98 2.73 -35.50
CA ASP A 8 7.52 2.39 -34.18
C ASP A 8 8.66 3.34 -33.79
N LEU A 9 9.45 3.77 -34.78
CA LEU A 9 10.50 4.78 -34.61
C LEU A 9 9.93 6.17 -34.29
N CYS A 10 8.86 6.61 -34.98
CA CYS A 10 8.19 7.86 -34.65
C CYS A 10 7.57 7.83 -33.25
N GLN A 11 6.93 6.71 -32.87
CA GLN A 11 6.36 6.54 -31.53
C GLN A 11 7.45 6.63 -30.44
N LEU A 12 8.59 5.97 -30.65
CA LEU A 12 9.75 6.05 -29.74
C LEU A 12 10.34 7.46 -29.62
N ILE A 13 10.33 8.23 -30.71
CA ILE A 13 10.81 9.61 -30.72
C ILE A 13 9.82 10.53 -30.00
N GLU A 14 8.52 10.37 -30.25
CA GLU A 14 7.46 11.08 -29.53
C GLU A 14 7.51 10.77 -28.04
N ASP A 15 7.63 9.50 -27.66
CA ASP A 15 7.77 9.07 -26.26
C ASP A 15 9.01 9.71 -25.62
N ARG A 16 10.15 9.78 -26.34
CA ARG A 16 11.36 10.47 -25.86
C ARG A 16 11.21 11.98 -25.75
N MET A 17 10.48 12.62 -26.66
CA MET A 17 10.26 14.07 -26.64
C MET A 17 9.26 14.47 -25.57
N VAL A 18 8.23 13.66 -25.34
CA VAL A 18 7.30 13.78 -24.20
C VAL A 18 8.04 13.57 -22.90
N GLN A 19 8.87 12.51 -22.81
CA GLN A 19 9.78 12.32 -21.69
C GLN A 19 10.62 13.57 -21.45
N ARG A 20 11.35 14.09 -22.45
CA ARG A 20 12.15 15.32 -22.33
C ARG A 20 11.36 16.54 -21.85
N ARG A 21 10.12 16.73 -22.30
CA ARG A 21 9.25 17.82 -21.82
C ARG A 21 8.85 17.67 -20.36
N ILE A 22 8.69 16.43 -19.87
CA ILE A 22 8.42 16.15 -18.45
C ILE A 22 9.61 16.53 -17.56
N TRP A 23 10.82 16.70 -18.10
CA TRP A 23 11.96 17.27 -17.34
C TRP A 23 11.93 18.80 -17.28
N GLU A 24 11.13 19.46 -18.10
CA GLU A 24 10.84 20.91 -17.99
C GLU A 24 9.70 21.17 -16.99
N ASP A 25 8.80 20.20 -16.78
CA ASP A 25 7.84 20.18 -15.66
C ASP A 25 8.56 19.68 -14.39
N GLU A 26 8.37 20.36 -13.25
CA GLU A 26 9.05 19.99 -12.00
C GLU A 26 8.75 18.54 -11.59
N ILE A 27 9.81 17.72 -11.47
CA ILE A 27 9.70 16.36 -10.93
C ILE A 27 9.00 16.42 -9.56
N PRO A 28 7.91 15.64 -9.35
CA PRO A 28 7.17 15.68 -8.09
C PRO A 28 8.06 15.43 -6.87
N GLU A 29 7.84 16.17 -5.78
CA GLU A 29 8.67 16.09 -4.58
C GLU A 29 8.76 14.66 -4.03
N TRP A 30 7.64 13.93 -4.01
CA TRP A 30 7.62 12.55 -3.53
C TRP A 30 8.53 11.64 -4.37
N LEU A 31 8.64 11.87 -5.67
CA LEU A 31 9.49 11.09 -6.56
C LEU A 31 10.97 11.43 -6.35
N ASN A 32 11.29 12.71 -6.15
CA ASN A 32 12.62 13.15 -5.73
C ASN A 32 13.06 12.52 -4.39
N ILE A 33 12.13 12.34 -3.45
CA ILE A 33 12.40 11.66 -2.18
C ILE A 33 12.69 10.18 -2.42
N LEU A 34 11.86 9.49 -3.22
CA LEU A 34 12.07 8.06 -3.52
C LEU A 34 13.40 7.79 -4.23
N ASN A 35 13.82 8.70 -5.13
CA ASN A 35 15.08 8.61 -5.89
C ASN A 35 16.35 8.62 -5.02
N ARG A 36 16.22 8.85 -3.70
CA ARG A 36 17.31 8.67 -2.73
C ARG A 36 17.66 7.21 -2.49
N LEU A 37 16.76 6.28 -2.84
CA LEU A 37 17.04 4.84 -2.82
C LEU A 37 17.75 4.46 -4.12
N ASN A 38 18.87 3.73 -4.01
CA ASN A 38 19.63 3.26 -5.17
C ASN A 38 18.80 2.36 -6.10
N GLU A 39 17.74 1.75 -5.57
CA GLU A 39 16.80 0.88 -6.29
C GLU A 39 15.70 1.62 -7.04
N VAL A 40 15.56 2.94 -6.82
CA VAL A 40 14.60 3.80 -7.49
C VAL A 40 15.34 4.65 -8.51
N ASN A 41 14.86 4.62 -9.74
CA ASN A 41 15.26 5.58 -10.76
C ASN A 41 14.05 6.44 -11.12
N ALA A 42 14.10 7.74 -10.79
CA ALA A 42 13.03 8.69 -11.12
C ALA A 42 12.76 8.76 -12.63
N GLU A 43 13.79 8.54 -13.46
CA GLU A 43 13.67 8.55 -14.92
C GLU A 43 12.77 7.44 -15.47
N ASP A 44 12.63 6.34 -14.71
CA ASP A 44 11.74 5.25 -15.09
C ASP A 44 10.27 5.67 -14.98
N ALA A 45 9.94 6.72 -14.23
CA ALA A 45 8.57 7.17 -14.02
C ALA A 45 8.05 7.97 -15.22
N ASP A 46 7.11 7.38 -15.94
CA ASP A 46 6.35 8.07 -17.00
C ASP A 46 5.24 8.96 -16.41
N ILE A 47 4.75 9.90 -17.22
CA ILE A 47 3.73 10.88 -16.79
C ILE A 47 2.41 10.24 -16.39
N HIS A 48 2.04 9.12 -17.03
CA HIS A 48 0.79 8.41 -16.71
C HIS A 48 0.90 7.82 -15.31
N PHE A 49 2.04 7.21 -14.98
CA PHE A 49 2.32 6.70 -13.65
C PHE A 49 2.29 7.82 -12.59
N ILE A 50 2.86 8.99 -12.87
CA ILE A 50 2.83 10.11 -11.93
C ILE A 50 1.39 10.59 -11.70
N LYS A 51 0.62 10.80 -12.78
CA LYS A 51 -0.78 11.23 -12.71
C LYS A 51 -1.65 10.20 -11.97
N ASP A 52 -1.50 8.91 -12.29
CA ASP A 52 -2.19 7.83 -11.59
C ASP A 52 -1.94 7.91 -10.07
N ILE A 53 -0.68 8.13 -9.66
CA ILE A 53 -0.32 8.18 -8.24
C ILE A 53 -0.95 9.39 -7.55
N GLU A 54 -0.91 10.55 -8.20
CA GLU A 54 -1.47 11.78 -7.62
C GLU A 54 -3.00 11.75 -7.54
N GLU A 55 -3.67 11.16 -8.54
CA GLU A 55 -5.12 11.05 -8.58
C GLU A 55 -5.66 9.94 -7.66
N ASP A 56 -5.11 8.72 -7.76
CA ASP A 56 -5.60 7.55 -7.00
C ASP A 56 -5.36 7.69 -5.50
N TYR A 57 -4.30 8.41 -5.10
CA TYR A 57 -3.87 8.54 -3.72
C TYR A 57 -3.98 9.96 -3.18
N LYS A 58 -4.79 10.83 -3.81
CA LYS A 58 -5.07 12.20 -3.35
C LYS A 58 -5.57 12.31 -1.91
N GLU A 59 -6.15 11.23 -1.38
CA GLU A 59 -6.64 11.17 0.00
C GLU A 59 -5.51 11.09 1.04
N ILE A 60 -4.28 10.78 0.65
CA ILE A 60 -3.14 10.66 1.57
C ILE A 60 -2.04 11.66 1.21
N LEU A 61 -1.23 12.04 2.20
CA LEU A 61 -0.07 12.89 1.98
C LEU A 61 1.07 12.07 1.36
N ILE A 62 1.11 12.00 0.03
CA ILE A 62 2.04 11.17 -0.76
C ILE A 62 3.51 11.46 -0.38
N VAL A 63 3.86 12.73 -0.18
CA VAL A 63 5.20 13.18 0.24
C VAL A 63 5.62 12.56 1.58
N ASP A 64 4.72 12.52 2.57
CA ASP A 64 5.02 11.92 3.87
C ASP A 64 5.17 10.40 3.77
N GLU A 65 4.35 9.75 2.95
CA GLU A 65 4.49 8.32 2.68
C GLU A 65 5.81 8.02 1.95
N ALA A 66 6.30 8.91 1.10
CA ALA A 66 7.57 8.72 0.41
C ALA A 66 8.74 8.76 1.41
N LYS A 67 8.71 9.69 2.37
CA LYS A 67 9.69 9.74 3.47
C LYS A 67 9.69 8.45 4.29
N LYS A 68 8.50 7.94 4.65
CA LYS A 68 8.36 6.68 5.41
C LYS A 68 8.85 5.47 4.60
N PHE A 69 8.56 5.44 3.31
CA PHE A 69 9.00 4.38 2.41
C PHE A 69 10.52 4.35 2.29
N VAL A 70 11.15 5.50 2.03
CA VAL A 70 12.61 5.61 2.00
C VAL A 70 13.20 5.15 3.32
N TYR A 71 12.71 5.64 4.46
CA TYR A 71 13.19 5.23 5.78
C TYR A 71 13.10 3.71 6.02
N TYR A 72 12.01 3.08 5.56
CA TYR A 72 11.80 1.64 5.71
C TYR A 72 12.76 0.81 4.85
N TRP A 73 13.07 1.27 3.64
CA TRP A 73 13.89 0.55 2.65
C TRP A 73 15.37 0.97 2.62
N SER A 74 15.72 2.12 3.18
CA SER A 74 17.13 2.56 3.32
C SER A 74 17.92 1.75 4.36
N GLY A 75 17.24 0.88 5.12
CA GLY A 75 17.84 0.02 6.15
C GLY A 75 18.27 -1.36 5.65
N LYS A 76 18.04 -2.40 6.48
CA LYS A 76 18.50 -3.79 6.24
C LYS A 76 17.83 -4.51 5.07
N ARG A 77 16.70 -3.99 4.57
CA ARG A 77 15.91 -4.65 3.51
C ARG A 77 16.14 -3.89 2.22
N LYS A 78 16.75 -4.53 1.22
CA LYS A 78 16.81 -4.00 -0.14
C LYS A 78 15.46 -4.15 -0.83
N LEU A 79 15.06 -3.14 -1.59
CA LEU A 79 13.90 -3.25 -2.46
C LEU A 79 14.23 -4.29 -3.54
N LYS A 80 13.49 -5.40 -3.60
CA LYS A 80 13.77 -6.45 -4.60
C LYS A 80 13.31 -5.97 -5.98
N THR A 81 14.25 -5.47 -6.78
CA THR A 81 14.01 -4.94 -8.14
C THR A 81 14.22 -5.96 -9.26
N ASN A 82 14.89 -7.09 -8.99
CA ASN A 82 15.34 -8.04 -10.02
C ASN A 82 14.27 -8.99 -10.60
N ARG A 83 12.98 -8.84 -10.26
CA ARG A 83 11.89 -9.57 -10.93
C ARG A 83 10.81 -8.59 -11.35
N LYS A 84 10.44 -8.61 -12.64
CA LYS A 84 9.45 -7.74 -13.30
C LYS A 84 8.33 -7.29 -12.34
N GLY A 85 8.30 -5.99 -12.05
CA GLY A 85 7.50 -5.39 -10.98
C GLY A 85 8.34 -4.39 -10.22
N SER A 86 8.72 -3.32 -10.91
CA SER A 86 9.67 -2.28 -10.54
C SER A 86 9.38 -1.67 -9.16
N TRP A 87 10.30 -0.86 -8.63
CA TRP A 87 10.07 -0.03 -7.46
C TRP A 87 8.72 0.71 -7.49
N LYS A 88 8.16 1.00 -8.67
CA LYS A 88 6.79 1.49 -8.92
C LYS A 88 5.70 0.60 -8.30
N LEU A 89 5.80 -0.72 -8.44
CA LEU A 89 4.88 -1.68 -7.84
C LEU A 89 5.05 -1.74 -6.33
N GLY A 90 6.29 -1.72 -5.85
CA GLY A 90 6.59 -1.62 -4.42
C GLY A 90 5.97 -0.37 -3.79
N TRP A 91 6.07 0.75 -4.49
CA TRP A 91 5.49 2.03 -4.12
C TRP A 91 3.96 2.00 -4.15
N LYS A 92 3.33 1.55 -5.24
CA LYS A 92 1.86 1.37 -5.33
C LYS A 92 1.34 0.46 -4.20
N ASN A 93 2.04 -0.62 -3.87
CA ASN A 93 1.65 -1.50 -2.76
C ASN A 93 1.76 -0.81 -1.39
N TRP A 94 2.78 0.03 -1.20
CA TRP A 94 2.92 0.84 0.00
C TRP A 94 1.76 1.83 0.16
N LEU A 95 1.47 2.61 -0.89
CA LEU A 95 0.37 3.58 -0.87
C LEU A 95 -0.99 2.91 -0.65
N ASN A 96 -1.24 1.76 -1.29
CA ASN A 96 -2.44 0.96 -1.03
C ASN A 96 -2.59 0.50 0.42
N LYS A 97 -1.46 0.25 1.10
CA LYS A 97 -1.46 -0.07 2.53
C LYS A 97 -1.75 1.17 3.37
N ALA A 98 -1.11 2.30 3.06
CA ALA A 98 -1.32 3.58 3.76
C ALA A 98 -2.79 4.04 3.64
N LEU A 99 -3.37 3.97 2.44
CA LEU A 99 -4.77 4.30 2.17
C LEU A 99 -5.73 3.43 2.99
N ARG A 100 -5.48 2.12 3.03
CA ARG A 100 -6.26 1.19 3.88
C ARG A 100 -6.15 1.56 5.35
N GLN A 101 -4.94 1.84 5.84
CA GLN A 101 -4.72 2.24 7.24
C GLN A 101 -5.47 3.52 7.60
N LYS A 102 -5.47 4.53 6.72
CA LYS A 102 -6.25 5.76 6.89
C LYS A 102 -7.75 5.42 7.05
N LYS A 103 -8.31 4.64 6.13
CA LYS A 103 -9.73 4.22 6.18
C LYS A 103 -10.08 3.44 7.46
N TYR A 104 -9.18 2.56 7.93
CA TYR A 104 -9.38 1.85 9.20
C TYR A 104 -9.31 2.79 10.41
N TYR A 105 -8.39 3.74 10.40
CA TYR A 105 -8.25 4.73 11.47
C TYR A 105 -9.48 5.64 11.54
N GLU A 106 -9.98 6.12 10.41
CA GLU A 106 -11.22 6.90 10.30
C GLU A 106 -12.43 6.11 10.79
N ARG A 107 -12.59 4.85 10.34
CA ARG A 107 -13.63 3.94 10.85
C ARG A 107 -13.54 3.76 12.38
N SER A 108 -12.33 3.65 12.92
CA SER A 108 -12.12 3.51 14.36
C SER A 108 -12.38 4.78 15.17
N LYS A 109 -12.39 5.95 14.52
CA LYS A 109 -12.78 7.24 15.12
C LYS A 109 -14.29 7.47 15.05
N GLU A 110 -14.93 7.05 13.96
CA GLU A 110 -16.39 7.20 13.76
C GLU A 110 -17.21 6.24 14.62
N GLU A 111 -16.66 5.06 14.94
CA GLU A 111 -17.27 4.19 15.95
C GLU A 111 -16.50 4.29 17.27
N PRO A 112 -17.02 4.98 18.31
CA PRO A 112 -16.82 4.44 19.64
C PRO A 112 -17.40 3.02 19.58
N ARG A 113 -16.53 2.01 19.58
CA ARG A 113 -16.95 0.61 19.57
C ARG A 113 -18.08 0.46 20.59
N LYS A 114 -19.32 0.28 20.14
CA LYS A 114 -20.46 -0.14 20.97
C LYS A 114 -20.23 -1.51 21.63
N ASN A 115 -19.07 -2.12 21.41
CA ASN A 115 -18.61 -3.36 21.99
C ASN A 115 -17.53 -3.18 23.06
N SER A 116 -17.51 -2.08 23.80
CA SER A 116 -17.02 -2.16 25.19
C SER A 116 -18.10 -2.84 26.03
N ILE A 117 -18.32 -4.13 25.79
CA ILE A 117 -18.71 -5.00 26.91
C ILE A 117 -17.64 -4.72 27.97
N SER A 118 -18.03 -4.07 29.07
CA SER A 118 -17.08 -3.59 30.06
C SER A 118 -16.15 -4.74 30.45
N SER A 119 -14.88 -4.45 30.73
CA SER A 119 -13.96 -5.49 31.19
C SER A 119 -14.53 -6.23 32.42
N GLU A 120 -15.43 -5.56 33.15
CA GLU A 120 -16.25 -6.07 34.24
C GLU A 120 -17.25 -7.16 33.82
N TYR A 121 -18.04 -6.99 32.76
CA TYR A 121 -18.97 -8.04 32.32
C TYR A 121 -18.21 -9.29 31.85
N LYS A 122 -17.06 -9.14 31.17
CA LYS A 122 -16.21 -10.29 30.82
C LYS A 122 -15.56 -10.97 32.03
N ARG A 123 -15.53 -10.29 33.20
CA ARG A 123 -15.09 -10.83 34.49
C ARG A 123 -16.25 -11.21 35.40
N SER A 124 -17.49 -10.98 34.98
CA SER A 124 -18.67 -11.25 35.80
C SER A 124 -18.86 -12.76 35.93
N LYS A 125 -19.45 -13.16 37.05
CA LYS A 125 -19.77 -14.56 37.33
C LYS A 125 -20.74 -15.13 36.28
N GLU A 126 -21.65 -14.28 35.80
CA GLU A 126 -22.64 -14.59 34.78
C GLU A 126 -21.99 -14.96 33.43
N TYR A 127 -20.99 -14.18 32.97
CA TYR A 127 -20.26 -14.48 31.74
C TYR A 127 -19.46 -15.80 31.85
N LEU A 128 -18.84 -16.05 33.01
CA LEU A 128 -18.08 -17.28 33.24
C LEU A 128 -18.99 -18.52 33.25
N GLU A 129 -20.19 -18.42 33.81
CA GLU A 129 -21.18 -19.50 33.78
C GLU A 129 -21.70 -19.76 32.36
N GLU A 130 -22.03 -18.71 31.61
CA GLU A 130 -22.47 -18.85 30.22
C GLU A 130 -21.38 -19.46 29.33
N PHE A 131 -20.12 -19.04 29.52
CA PHE A 131 -18.98 -19.60 28.80
C PHE A 131 -18.77 -21.10 29.13
N LYS A 132 -18.85 -21.48 30.41
CA LYS A 132 -18.78 -22.89 30.82
C LYS A 132 -19.90 -23.72 30.20
N ARG A 133 -21.13 -23.20 30.16
CA ARG A 133 -22.28 -23.85 29.52
C ARG A 133 -22.03 -24.09 28.03
N LYS A 134 -21.61 -23.05 27.31
CA LYS A 134 -21.29 -23.12 25.87
C LYS A 134 -20.09 -24.02 25.56
N LYS A 135 -19.14 -24.17 26.48
CA LYS A 135 -18.02 -25.11 26.34
C LYS A 135 -18.50 -26.55 26.52
N ALA A 136 -19.26 -26.83 27.58
CA ALA A 136 -19.84 -28.16 27.83
C ALA A 136 -20.76 -28.63 26.70
N GLU A 137 -21.54 -27.72 26.10
CA GLU A 137 -22.38 -28.05 24.94
C GLU A 137 -21.57 -28.41 23.70
N ARG A 138 -20.46 -27.68 23.44
CA ARG A 138 -19.55 -27.99 22.34
C ARG A 138 -18.82 -29.31 22.55
N ASP A 139 -18.39 -29.58 23.78
CA ASP A 139 -17.74 -30.84 24.13
C ASP A 139 -18.72 -32.02 24.00
N ARG A 140 -19.98 -31.88 24.44
CA ARG A 140 -21.03 -32.89 24.20
C ARG A 140 -21.22 -33.19 22.72
N ARG A 141 -21.37 -32.16 21.87
CA ARG A 141 -21.51 -32.36 20.41
C ARG A 141 -20.30 -33.02 19.77
N ARG A 142 -19.10 -32.83 20.34
CA ARG A 142 -17.85 -33.37 19.78
C ARG A 142 -17.62 -34.83 20.19
N TYR A 143 -18.19 -35.28 21.30
CA TYR A 143 -17.97 -36.61 21.88
C TYR A 143 -19.26 -37.43 22.03
N GLN A 144 -20.36 -37.05 21.35
CA GLN A 144 -21.62 -37.83 21.30
C GLN A 144 -21.77 -38.70 20.05
N ASP A 145 -20.88 -38.59 19.06
CA ASP A 145 -20.88 -39.38 17.83
C ASP A 145 -19.77 -40.47 17.80
N ASP A 146 -19.30 -40.92 18.97
CA ASP A 146 -18.46 -42.12 19.15
C ASP A 146 -19.20 -43.19 19.98
#